data_AF-A0A9P3LF19-F1
#
_entry.id   AF-A0A9P3LF19-F1
#
_cell.length_a   1.000
_cell.length_b   1.000
_cell.length_c   1.000
_cell.angle_alpha   90.00
_cell.angle_beta   90.00
_cell.angle_gamma   90.00
#
_symmetry.space_group_name_H-M   'P 1'
#
loop_
_entity.id
_entity.type
_entity.pdbx_description
1 polymer ?
#
loop_
_entity_poly.entity_id
_entity_poly.type
_entity_poly.pdbx_seq_one_letter_code
_entity_poly.pdbx_strand_id
1 'polypeptide(L)'
;MAPQKSTALALWTNFGRQCEIDTNAPAVPALPSPNDRDVWSKDMGCAWRECLCFGEKPHHKLRKCNGCQSAMYCSKKCQRRDWIEGGHKGSCRSSSS
;
A
#
# COMPACT_ATOMS: atom_id res chain seq x y z
N MET A 1 -33.97 13.24 -15.84
CA MET A 1 -33.75 11.95 -16.51
C MET A 1 -32.31 11.54 -16.24
N ALA A 2 -32.06 10.39 -15.61
CA ALA A 2 -30.70 9.90 -15.41
C ALA A 2 -30.10 9.51 -16.77
N PRO A 3 -28.86 9.91 -17.09
CA PRO A 3 -28.23 9.52 -18.35
C PRO A 3 -28.08 8.00 -18.41
N GLN A 4 -28.30 7.43 -19.59
CA GLN A 4 -28.11 6.01 -19.81
C GLN A 4 -26.63 5.63 -19.61
N LYS A 5 -26.36 4.43 -19.10
CA LYS A 5 -25.00 3.94 -18.81
C LYS A 5 -24.06 4.05 -20.02
N SER A 6 -24.60 3.87 -21.23
CA SER A 6 -23.89 4.02 -22.51
C SER A 6 -23.38 5.46 -22.72
N THR A 7 -24.18 6.46 -22.41
CA THR A 7 -23.80 7.87 -22.50
C THR A 7 -22.71 8.22 -21.50
N ALA A 8 -22.83 7.75 -20.25
CA ALA A 8 -21.82 7.98 -19.22
C ALA A 8 -20.46 7.36 -19.59
N LEU A 9 -20.47 6.14 -20.14
CA LEU A 9 -19.25 5.47 -20.59
C LEU A 9 -18.57 6.23 -21.75
N ALA A 10 -19.36 6.67 -22.73
CA ALA A 10 -18.84 7.42 -23.88
C ALA A 10 -18.21 8.76 -23.46
N LEU A 11 -18.85 9.47 -22.53
CA LEU A 11 -18.32 10.73 -21.98
C LEU A 11 -17.02 10.49 -21.20
N TRP A 12 -16.96 9.43 -20.39
CA TRP A 12 -15.76 9.05 -19.64
C TRP A 12 -14.57 8.72 -20.55
N THR A 13 -14.79 7.92 -21.59
CA THR A 13 -13.74 7.57 -22.56
C THR A 13 -13.24 8.80 -23.34
N ASN A 14 -14.15 9.69 -23.75
CA ASN A 14 -13.77 10.93 -24.45
C ASN A 14 -12.92 11.84 -23.55
N PHE A 15 -13.34 12.03 -22.30
CA PHE A 15 -12.57 12.78 -21.33
C PHE A 15 -11.16 12.20 -21.13
N GLY A 16 -11.03 10.87 -20.98
CA GLY A 16 -9.73 10.21 -20.89
C GLY A 16 -8.82 10.51 -22.08
N ARG A 17 -9.36 10.49 -23.30
CA ARG A 17 -8.61 10.84 -24.53
C ARG A 17 -8.13 12.29 -24.53
N GLN A 18 -8.96 13.23 -24.08
CA GLN A 18 -8.59 14.65 -23.98
C GLN A 18 -7.46 14.89 -22.97
N CYS A 19 -7.40 14.07 -21.93
CA CYS A 19 -6.31 14.07 -20.95
C CYS A 19 -5.09 13.24 -21.38
N GLU A 20 -5.02 12.81 -22.65
CA GLU A 20 -3.93 11.97 -23.19
C GLU A 20 -3.73 10.64 -22.43
N ILE A 21 -4.79 10.14 -21.79
CA ILE A 21 -4.78 8.85 -21.09
C ILE A 21 -4.96 7.76 -22.15
N ASP A 22 -3.98 6.85 -22.25
CA ASP A 22 -4.09 5.69 -23.13
C ASP A 22 -5.13 4.70 -22.59
N THR A 23 -6.34 4.76 -23.15
CA THR A 23 -7.43 3.85 -22.80
C THR A 23 -7.22 2.42 -23.29
N ASN A 24 -6.22 2.18 -24.13
CA ASN A 24 -5.81 0.85 -24.60
C ASN A 24 -4.51 0.38 -23.93
N ALA A 25 -3.99 1.14 -22.97
CA ALA A 25 -2.86 0.67 -22.18
C ALA A 25 -3.22 -0.69 -21.60
N PRO A 26 -2.34 -1.71 -21.72
CA PRO A 26 -2.56 -2.95 -21.01
C PRO A 26 -2.79 -2.58 -19.54
N ALA A 27 -3.79 -3.20 -18.91
CA ALA A 27 -3.94 -3.07 -17.47
C ALA A 27 -2.56 -3.28 -16.87
N VAL A 28 -2.05 -2.26 -16.15
CA VAL A 28 -0.76 -2.33 -15.47
C VAL A 28 -0.64 -3.73 -14.85
N PRO A 29 0.48 -4.45 -15.08
CA PRO A 29 0.61 -5.84 -14.66
C PRO A 29 0.12 -5.91 -13.22
N ALA A 30 -0.86 -6.79 -13.00
CA ALA A 30 -1.63 -6.86 -11.77
C ALA A 30 -0.70 -6.63 -10.59
N LEU A 31 -1.00 -5.59 -9.80
CA LEU A 31 -0.42 -5.47 -8.47
C LEU A 31 -0.45 -6.86 -7.85
N PRO A 32 0.66 -7.32 -7.23
CA PRO A 32 0.75 -8.66 -6.68
C PRO A 32 -0.51 -8.94 -5.89
N SER A 33 -1.08 -10.13 -6.13
CA SER A 33 -2.33 -10.52 -5.50
C SER A 33 -2.16 -10.34 -4.00
N PRO A 34 -3.16 -9.84 -3.25
CA PRO A 34 -3.08 -9.78 -1.79
C PRO A 34 -2.80 -11.16 -1.13
N ASN A 35 -2.85 -12.25 -1.90
CA ASN A 35 -2.45 -13.60 -1.52
C ASN A 35 -1.01 -14.02 -1.86
N ASP A 36 -0.20 -13.19 -2.52
CA ASP A 36 1.25 -13.42 -2.70
C ASP A 36 1.99 -12.98 -1.42
N ARG A 37 1.74 -13.71 -0.33
CA ARG A 37 1.99 -13.29 1.06
C ARG A 37 3.45 -13.37 1.53
N ASP A 38 4.39 -13.77 0.69
CA ASP A 38 5.70 -14.27 1.17
C ASP A 38 6.94 -13.47 0.73
N VAL A 39 6.80 -12.30 0.10
CA VAL A 39 7.96 -11.46 -0.27
C VAL A 39 7.94 -10.10 0.42
N TRP A 40 7.64 -10.05 1.72
CA TRP A 40 7.92 -8.83 2.49
C TRP A 40 9.44 -8.65 2.62
N SER A 41 10.00 -7.72 1.84
CA SER A 41 11.38 -7.25 2.00
C SER A 41 11.42 -6.09 2.99
N LYS A 42 12.55 -5.93 3.70
CA LYS A 42 12.76 -4.86 4.69
C LYS A 42 12.59 -3.43 4.13
N ASP A 43 12.51 -3.28 2.80
CA ASP A 43 12.34 -2.03 2.07
C ASP A 43 10.92 -1.81 1.50
N MET A 44 9.95 -2.67 1.82
CA MET A 44 8.65 -2.75 1.13
C MET A 44 7.52 -1.91 1.76
N GLY A 45 7.85 -0.98 2.66
CA GLY A 45 6.86 -0.05 3.21
C GLY A 45 6.59 -0.15 4.71
N CYS A 46 5.51 0.50 5.14
CA CYS A 46 5.06 0.48 6.53
C CYS A 46 4.52 -0.90 6.88
N ALA A 47 4.89 -1.45 8.04
CA ALA A 47 4.44 -2.77 8.48
C ALA A 47 2.97 -2.81 8.94
N TRP A 48 2.39 -1.65 9.30
CA TRP A 48 0.98 -1.56 9.68
C TRP A 48 0.09 -1.69 8.43
N ARG A 49 -0.70 -2.77 8.34
CA ARG A 49 -1.47 -3.14 7.13
C ARG A 49 -2.52 -2.12 6.69
N GLU A 50 -3.06 -1.36 7.63
CA GLU A 50 -4.05 -0.31 7.36
C GLU A 50 -3.40 1.04 6.99
N CYS A 51 -2.06 1.07 6.84
CA CYS A 51 -1.36 2.23 6.33
C CYS A 51 -1.42 2.25 4.81
N LEU A 52 -1.65 3.43 4.23
CA LEU A 52 -1.52 3.63 2.77
C LEU A 52 -0.11 3.34 2.25
N CYS A 53 0.90 3.32 3.13
CA CYS A 53 2.27 2.95 2.76
C CYS A 53 2.57 1.46 2.93
N PHE A 54 1.56 0.62 3.17
CA PHE A 54 1.74 -0.83 3.30
C PHE A 54 1.99 -1.46 1.93
N GLY A 55 3.03 -2.28 1.81
CA GLY A 55 3.36 -3.02 0.58
C GLY A 55 4.01 -2.21 -0.54
N GLU A 56 4.10 -0.89 -0.39
CA GLU A 56 4.76 0.00 -1.34
C GLU A 56 5.98 0.68 -0.72
N LYS A 57 7.07 0.81 -1.49
CA LYS A 57 8.26 1.57 -1.08
C LYS A 57 7.92 3.06 -1.05
N PRO A 58 7.89 3.70 0.13
CA PRO A 58 7.49 5.10 0.21
C PRO A 58 8.64 6.02 -0.21
N HIS A 59 8.30 7.18 -0.75
CA HIS A 59 9.27 8.25 -1.06
C HIS A 59 9.85 8.95 0.19
N HIS A 60 9.40 8.58 1.39
CA HIS A 60 9.87 9.13 2.66
C HIS A 60 10.60 8.08 3.50
N LYS A 61 11.42 8.55 4.45
CA LYS A 61 12.21 7.69 5.31
C LYS A 61 11.35 6.89 6.28
N LEU A 62 11.52 5.58 6.25
CA LEU A 62 10.94 4.65 7.23
C LEU A 62 11.81 4.56 8.49
N ARG A 63 11.17 4.18 9.61
CA ARG A 63 11.79 4.03 10.92
C ARG A 63 11.67 2.58 11.37
N LYS A 64 12.78 2.01 11.84
CA LYS A 64 12.80 0.67 12.42
C LYS A 64 12.06 0.65 13.76
N CYS A 65 11.46 -0.50 14.09
CA CYS A 65 11.00 -0.77 15.44
C CYS A 65 12.19 -0.71 16.42
N ASN A 66 12.04 0.04 17.51
CA ASN A 66 13.11 0.16 18.51
C ASN A 66 13.44 -1.17 19.23
N GLY A 67 12.51 -2.13 19.26
CA GLY A 67 12.72 -3.43 19.90
C GLY A 67 13.39 -4.44 18.98
N CYS A 68 12.68 -4.87 17.94
CA CYS A 68 13.13 -5.95 17.05
C CYS A 68 13.95 -5.50 15.83
N GLN A 69 13.96 -4.18 15.55
CA GLN A 69 14.58 -3.56 14.36
C GLN A 69 14.19 -4.14 12.99
N SER A 70 13.22 -5.05 12.97
CA SER A 70 12.81 -5.80 11.80
C SER A 70 11.63 -5.09 11.12
N ALA A 71 10.59 -4.73 11.86
CA ALA A 71 9.47 -3.98 11.30
C ALA A 71 9.84 -2.50 11.02
N MET A 72 9.31 -1.96 9.93
CA MET A 72 9.53 -0.59 9.45
C MET A 72 8.23 0.21 9.48
N TYR A 73 8.28 1.48 9.88
CA TYR A 73 7.09 2.33 10.01
C TYR A 73 7.34 3.73 9.47
N CYS A 74 6.35 4.29 8.76
CA CYS A 74 6.41 5.69 8.32
C CYS A 74 6.30 6.67 9.50
N SER A 75 5.69 6.26 10.62
CA SER A 75 5.48 7.11 11.79
C SER A 75 5.38 6.31 13.09
N LYS A 76 5.61 7.00 14.23
CA LYS A 76 5.34 6.45 15.57
C LYS A 76 3.86 6.07 15.75
N LYS A 77 2.95 6.76 15.05
CA LYS A 77 1.51 6.45 15.05
C LYS A 77 1.25 5.07 14.45
N CYS A 78 1.85 4.77 13.30
CA CYS A 78 1.71 3.46 12.66
C CYS A 78 2.33 2.35 13.52
N GLN A 79 3.51 2.57 14.11
CA GLN A 79 4.09 1.61 15.06
C GLN A 79 3.15 1.32 16.24
N ARG A 80 2.54 2.34 16.84
CA ARG A 80 1.62 2.17 17.98
C ARG A 80 0.34 1.43 17.56
N ARG A 81 -0.23 1.73 16.40
CA ARG A 81 -1.42 1.00 15.91
C ARG A 81 -1.08 -0.44 15.59
N ASP A 82 0.04 -0.70 14.92
CA ASP A 82 0.49 -2.07 14.66
C ASP A 82 0.77 -2.86 15.95
N TRP A 83 1.23 -2.17 17.00
CA TRP A 83 1.44 -2.77 18.32
C TRP A 83 0.13 -3.21 19.00
N ILE A 84 -0.94 -2.42 18.89
CA ILE A 84 -2.22 -2.63 19.59
C ILE A 84 -3.17 -3.48 18.73
N GLU A 85 -3.29 -3.14 17.45
CA GLU A 85 -4.28 -3.66 16.50
C GLU A 85 -3.66 -4.70 15.56
N GLY A 86 -2.40 -4.49 15.14
CA GLY A 86 -1.73 -5.32 14.12
C GLY A 86 -1.00 -6.57 14.65
N GLY A 87 -0.97 -6.76 15.98
CA GLY A 87 -0.35 -7.93 16.60
C GLY A 87 1.17 -7.88 16.70
N HIS A 88 1.84 -6.77 16.35
CA HIS A 88 3.31 -6.67 16.42
C HIS A 88 3.86 -6.94 17.82
N LYS A 89 3.08 -6.63 18.87
CA LYS A 89 3.45 -6.93 20.26
C LYS A 89 3.80 -8.41 20.48
N GLY A 90 3.10 -9.34 19.83
CA GLY A 90 3.33 -10.78 19.98
C GLY A 90 4.53 -11.30 19.19
N SER A 91 4.89 -10.63 18.09
CA SER A 91 5.99 -11.05 17.21
C SER A 91 7.28 -10.25 17.43
N CYS A 92 7.24 -9.18 18.23
CA CYS A 92 8.39 -8.33 18.50
C CYS A 92 9.39 -9.07 19.40
N ARG A 93 10.42 -9.66 18.79
CA ARG A 93 11.56 -10.25 19.49
C ARG A 93 12.69 -9.22 19.52
N SER A 94 13.07 -8.78 20.72
CA SER A 94 14.20 -7.86 20.88
C SER A 94 15.43 -8.43 20.20
N SER A 95 16.05 -7.64 19.34
CA SER A 95 17.37 -7.95 18.82
C SER A 95 18.39 -7.64 19.91
N SER A 96 18.50 -8.54 20.89
CA SER A 96 19.56 -8.52 21.88
C SER A 96 20.87 -8.79 21.13
N SER A 97 21.72 -7.76 21.02
CA SER A 97 23.15 -7.91 20.76
C SER A 97 23.89 -7.59 22.06
#